data_AF-A0A388PAB5-F1
#
_entry.id   AF-A0A388PAB5-F1
#
_cell.length_a   1.000
_cell.length_b   1.000
_cell.length_c   1.000
_cell.angle_alpha   90.00
_cell.angle_beta   90.00
_cell.angle_gamma   90.00
#
_symmetry.space_group_name_H-M   'P 1'
#
loop_
_entity.id
_entity.type
_entity.pdbx_description
1 polymer ?
#
loop_
_entity_poly.entity_id
_entity_poly.type
_entity_poly.pdbx_seq_one_letter_code
_entity_poly.pdbx_strand_id
1 'polypeptide(L)'
;MESLALLASLIISLTALGGPISLALTYLPQRLLPLAVIKILSFLIAMIAIFIGVFLVINVNSIGARVIGVFGITTAIIAIYRVIKVIPKI
;
A
#
# COMPACT_ATOMS: atom_id res chain seq x y z
N MET A 1 27.18 0.26 -9.10
CA MET A 1 25.79 0.49 -9.59
C MET A 1 24.78 -0.48 -9.00
N GLU A 2 25.18 -1.65 -8.47
CA GLU A 2 24.25 -2.66 -7.94
C GLU A 2 23.48 -2.20 -6.69
N SER A 3 24.11 -1.43 -5.79
CA SER A 3 23.46 -0.94 -4.56
C SER A 3 22.24 -0.03 -4.83
N LEU A 4 22.28 0.80 -5.88
CA LEU A 4 21.13 1.63 -6.26
C LEU A 4 19.98 0.80 -6.83
N ALA A 5 20.29 -0.23 -7.61
CA ALA A 5 19.28 -1.12 -8.18
C ALA A 5 18.57 -1.93 -7.09
N LEU A 6 19.30 -2.38 -6.08
CA LEU A 6 18.74 -3.03 -4.89
C LEU A 6 17.78 -2.10 -4.14
N LEU A 7 18.19 -0.87 -3.87
CA LEU A 7 17.35 0.12 -3.19
C LEU A 7 16.07 0.41 -4.01
N ALA A 8 16.20 0.61 -5.31
CA ALA A 8 15.06 0.82 -6.20
C ALA A 8 14.12 -0.40 -6.21
N SER A 9 14.65 -1.62 -6.29
CA SER A 9 13.85 -2.85 -6.26
C SER A 9 13.11 -3.03 -4.94
N LEU A 10 13.69 -2.61 -3.82
CA LEU A 10 13.10 -2.67 -2.49
C LEU A 10 11.95 -1.66 -2.35
N ILE A 11 12.11 -0.46 -2.91
CA ILE A 11 11.07 0.57 -2.94
C ILE A 11 9.89 0.14 -3.84
N ILE A 12 10.22 -0.44 -4.99
CA ILE A 12 9.23 -0.96 -5.95
C ILE A 12 8.46 -2.13 -5.34
N SER A 13 9.14 -3.08 -4.66
CA SER A 13 8.48 -4.21 -4.03
C SER A 13 7.61 -3.79 -2.84
N LEU A 14 8.05 -2.81 -2.03
CA LEU A 14 7.22 -2.23 -0.97
C LEU A 14 5.94 -1.59 -1.50
N THR A 15 6.00 -0.93 -2.66
CA THR A 15 4.82 -0.30 -3.27
C THR A 15 3.92 -1.32 -3.93
N ALA A 16 4.51 -2.26 -4.67
CA ALA A 16 3.82 -3.33 -5.37
C ALA A 16 3.07 -4.27 -4.41
N LEU A 17 3.66 -4.54 -3.24
CA LEU A 17 3.08 -5.44 -2.24
C LEU A 17 2.33 -4.67 -1.14
N GLY A 18 2.80 -3.51 -0.70
CA GLY A 18 2.22 -2.75 0.40
C GLY A 18 0.78 -2.31 0.14
N GLY A 19 0.47 -1.88 -1.08
CA GLY A 19 -0.90 -1.55 -1.48
C GLY A 19 -1.85 -2.76 -1.38
N PRO A 20 -1.58 -3.87 -2.09
CA PRO A 20 -2.37 -5.10 -1.98
C PRO A 20 -2.42 -5.70 -0.58
N ILE A 21 -1.33 -5.65 0.19
CA ILE A 21 -1.28 -6.13 1.57
C ILE A 21 -2.20 -5.28 2.46
N SER A 22 -2.17 -3.95 2.31
CA SER A 22 -3.09 -3.08 3.04
C SER A 22 -4.55 -3.42 2.73
N LEU A 23 -4.85 -3.72 1.47
CA LEU A 23 -6.18 -4.13 1.04
C LEU A 23 -6.55 -5.50 1.61
N ALA A 24 -5.65 -6.49 1.53
CA ALA A 24 -5.87 -7.84 2.06
C ALA A 24 -6.11 -7.83 3.57
N LEU A 25 -5.39 -6.96 4.31
CA LEU A 25 -5.62 -6.77 5.75
C LEU A 25 -7.06 -6.30 6.04
N THR A 26 -7.69 -5.53 5.15
CA THR A 26 -9.11 -5.14 5.32
C THR A 26 -10.10 -6.30 5.18
N TYR A 27 -9.67 -7.46 4.67
CA TYR A 27 -10.49 -8.68 4.57
C TYR A 27 -10.23 -9.69 5.69
N LEU A 28 -9.29 -9.43 6.61
CA LEU A 28 -9.03 -10.37 7.71
C LEU A 28 -10.25 -10.45 8.65
N PRO A 29 -10.72 -11.66 9.01
CA PRO A 29 -11.83 -11.80 9.92
C PRO A 29 -11.45 -11.35 11.34
N GLN A 30 -12.40 -10.72 12.04
CA GLN A 30 -12.27 -10.18 13.41
C GLN A 30 -11.79 -11.21 14.45
N ARG A 31 -11.83 -12.50 14.10
CA ARG A 31 -11.36 -13.62 14.93
C ARG A 31 -9.83 -13.65 15.09
N LEU A 32 -9.08 -13.07 14.14
CA LEU A 32 -7.62 -13.03 14.17
C LEU A 32 -7.06 -11.78 14.83
N LEU A 33 -7.67 -10.62 14.59
CA LEU A 33 -7.19 -9.33 15.08
C LEU A 33 -8.35 -8.40 15.47
N PRO A 34 -8.19 -7.57 16.52
CA PRO A 34 -9.17 -6.56 16.87
C PRO A 34 -9.38 -5.57 15.73
N LEU A 35 -10.64 -5.15 15.50
CA LEU A 35 -11.02 -4.21 14.44
C LEU A 35 -10.20 -2.91 14.46
N ALA A 36 -9.96 -2.36 15.65
CA ALA A 36 -9.16 -1.16 15.81
C ALA A 36 -7.74 -1.33 15.26
N VAL A 37 -7.13 -2.49 15.52
CA VAL A 37 -5.77 -2.83 15.07
C VAL A 37 -5.72 -2.97 13.55
N ILE A 38 -6.69 -3.67 12.94
CA ILE A 38 -6.78 -3.82 11.48
C ILE A 38 -6.94 -2.46 10.79
N LYS A 39 -7.77 -1.56 11.35
CA LYS A 39 -7.96 -0.20 10.80
C LYS A 39 -6.66 0.60 10.86
N ILE A 40 -5.96 0.59 12.00
CA ILE A 40 -4.71 1.35 12.17
C ILE A 40 -3.60 0.80 11.26
N LEU A 41 -3.38 -0.52 11.24
CA LEU A 41 -2.35 -1.14 10.38
C LEU A 41 -2.64 -0.94 8.90
N SER A 42 -3.87 -1.20 8.45
CA SER A 42 -4.23 -1.03 7.04
C SER A 42 -4.06 0.42 6.61
N PHE A 43 -4.45 1.38 7.47
CA PHE A 43 -4.27 2.80 7.19
C PHE A 43 -2.80 3.18 7.13
N LEU A 44 -1.97 2.74 8.08
CA LEU A 44 -0.54 3.04 8.12
C LEU A 44 0.19 2.50 6.88
N ILE A 45 -0.06 1.25 6.51
CA ILE A 45 0.55 0.61 5.33
C ILE A 45 0.05 1.28 4.04
N ALA A 46 -1.24 1.60 3.95
CA ALA A 46 -1.79 2.30 2.79
C ALA A 46 -1.15 3.70 2.63
N MET A 47 -0.93 4.41 3.73
CA MET A 47 -0.29 5.74 3.70
C MET A 47 1.15 5.65 3.18
N ILE A 48 1.91 4.65 3.63
CA ILE A 48 3.28 4.38 3.15
C ILE A 48 3.26 4.02 1.67
N ALA A 49 2.34 3.14 1.23
CA ALA A 49 2.22 2.74 -0.16
C ALA A 49 1.88 3.91 -1.10
N ILE A 50 1.01 4.84 -0.66
CA ILE A 50 0.70 6.06 -1.43
C ILE A 50 1.93 6.96 -1.51
N PHE A 51 2.60 7.21 -0.38
CA PHE A 51 3.77 8.09 -0.35
C PHE A 51 4.88 7.58 -1.27
N ILE A 52 5.21 6.29 -1.17
CA ILE A 52 6.24 5.67 -2.01
C ILE A 52 5.77 5.60 -3.47
N GLY A 53 4.51 5.24 -3.74
CA GLY A 53 3.98 5.18 -5.09
C GLY A 53 4.01 6.53 -5.81
N VAL A 54 3.66 7.62 -5.11
CA VAL A 54 3.76 8.98 -5.67
C VAL A 54 5.21 9.35 -5.94
N PHE A 55 6.12 9.05 -5.00
CA PHE A 55 7.55 9.26 -5.20
C PHE A 55 8.07 8.53 -6.43
N LEU A 56 7.64 7.28 -6.63
CA LEU A 56 8.03 6.43 -7.76
C LEU A 56 7.54 7.00 -9.10
N VAL A 57 6.29 7.49 -9.15
CA VAL A 57 5.68 8.05 -10.37
C VAL A 57 6.36 9.36 -10.79
N ILE A 58 6.75 10.20 -9.82
CA ILE A 58 7.35 11.52 -10.07
C ILE A 58 8.84 11.40 -10.40
N ASN A 59 9.60 10.61 -9.62
CA ASN A 59 11.07 10.61 -9.69
C ASN A 59 11.63 9.56 -10.66
N VAL A 60 10.88 8.53 -11.03
CA VAL A 60 11.37 7.46 -11.90
C VAL A 60 10.77 7.59 -13.29
N ASN A 61 11.61 7.94 -14.27
CA ASN A 61 11.21 8.02 -15.68
C ASN A 61 11.23 6.64 -16.38
N SER A 62 10.53 5.67 -15.79
CA SER A 62 10.36 4.32 -16.35
C SER A 62 8.89 3.93 -16.36
N ILE A 63 8.46 3.30 -17.45
CA ILE A 63 7.07 2.82 -17.61
C ILE A 63 6.72 1.82 -16.50
N GLY A 64 7.61 0.88 -16.19
CA GLY A 64 7.37 -0.13 -15.15
C GLY A 64 7.16 0.50 -13.77
N ALA A 65 7.96 1.52 -13.44
CA ALA A 65 7.82 2.26 -12.18
C ALA A 65 6.49 3.02 -12.10
N ARG A 66 6.05 3.65 -13.20
CA ARG A 66 4.74 4.32 -13.23
C ARG A 66 3.59 3.35 -13.06
N VAL A 67 3.61 2.21 -13.75
CA VAL A 67 2.55 1.19 -13.65
C VAL A 67 2.46 0.64 -12.22
N ILE A 68 3.60 0.28 -11.61
CA ILE A 68 3.63 -0.26 -10.25
C ILE A 68 3.24 0.81 -9.23
N GLY A 69 3.70 2.05 -9.40
CA GLY A 69 3.34 3.17 -8.54
C GLY A 69 1.83 3.43 -8.55
N VAL A 70 1.22 3.50 -9.74
CA VAL A 70 -0.24 3.68 -9.88
C VAL A 70 -1.01 2.49 -9.31
N PHE A 71 -0.54 1.26 -9.51
CA PHE A 71 -1.15 0.06 -8.93
C PHE A 71 -1.12 0.06 -7.39
N GLY A 72 0.03 0.41 -6.79
CA GLY A 72 0.16 0.54 -5.34
C GLY A 72 -0.72 1.66 -4.76
N ILE A 73 -0.79 2.81 -5.43
CA ILE A 73 -1.65 3.92 -5.03
C ILE A 73 -3.14 3.52 -5.10
N THR A 74 -3.58 2.94 -6.21
CA THR A 74 -4.99 2.57 -6.40
C THR A 74 -5.44 1.53 -5.37
N THR A 75 -4.64 0.49 -5.14
CA THR A 75 -4.94 -0.54 -4.12
C THR A 75 -4.95 0.04 -2.70
N ALA A 76 -4.04 0.95 -2.37
CA ALA A 76 -4.03 1.65 -1.08
C ALA A 76 -5.26 2.56 -0.88
N ILE A 77 -5.69 3.29 -1.91
CA ILE A 77 -6.92 4.11 -1.86
C ILE A 77 -8.14 3.23 -1.61
N ILE A 78 -8.24 2.08 -2.28
CA ILE A 78 -9.35 1.12 -2.07
C ILE A 78 -9.32 0.57 -0.64
N ALA A 79 -8.13 0.26 -0.11
CA ALA A 79 -7.98 -0.19 1.28
C ALA A 79 -8.50 0.87 2.28
N ILE A 80 -8.11 2.13 2.11
CA ILE A 80 -8.59 3.24 2.94
C ILE A 80 -10.11 3.40 2.84
N TYR A 81 -10.66 3.33 1.62
CA TYR A 81 -12.10 3.40 1.40
C TYR A 81 -12.86 2.28 2.14
N ARG A 82 -12.33 1.05 2.12
CA ARG A 82 -12.90 -0.08 2.89
C ARG A 82 -12.83 0.15 4.40
N VAL A 83 -11.69 0.65 4.90
CA VAL A 83 -11.50 0.96 6.32
C VAL A 83 -12.53 1.97 6.82
N ILE A 84 -12.88 2.98 6.00
CA ILE A 84 -13.82 4.04 6.39
C ILE A 84 -15.28 3.60 6.23
N LYS A 85 -15.63 2.95 5.11
CA LYS A 85 -17.03 2.71 4.73
C LYS A 85 -17.57 1.32 5.09
N VAL A 86 -16.72 0.29 5.02
CA VAL A 86 -17.15 -1.11 5.17
C VAL A 86 -16.95 -1.62 6.59
N ILE A 87 -15.89 -1.20 7.27
CA ILE A 87 -15.65 -1.59 8.66
C ILE A 87 -16.52 -0.69 9.57
N PRO A 88 -17.61 -1.22 10.17
CA PRO A 88 -18.51 -0.42 11.00
C PRO A 88 -17.74 0.27 12.13
N LYS A 89 -18.18 1.47 12.50
CA LYS A 89 -17.68 2.15 13.71
C LYS A 89 -18.08 1.28 14.89
N ILE A 90 -17.08 0.90 15.70
CA ILE A 90 -17.29 0.30 17.03
C ILE A 90 -18.16 1.26 17.84
#